data_AF-A0A7W2XXZ1-F1
#
_entry.id   AF-A0A7W2XXZ1-F1
#
_cell.length_a   1.000
_cell.length_b   1.000
_cell.length_c   1.000
_cell.angle_alpha   90.00
_cell.angle_beta   90.00
_cell.angle_gamma   90.00
#
_symmetry.space_group_name_H-M   'P 1'
#
loop_
_entity.id
_entity.type
_entity.pdbx_description
1 polymer ?
#
loop_
_entity_poly.entity_id
_entity_poly.type
_entity_poly.pdbx_seq_one_letter_code
_entity_poly.pdbx_strand_id
1 'polypeptide(L)' 'MATHPKFKAALAVAYGAGLRVSKVVSLKVSDIDSERLIVSVEQGKGSRDRYALLSPVLLEQLRDWWRFAN' A
#
# COMPACT_ATOMS: atom_id res chain seq x y z
N MET A 1 -0.20 7.14 22.78
CA MET A 1 0.72 6.47 21.85
C MET A 1 0.14 6.58 20.44
N ALA A 2 0.23 7.78 19.84
CA ALA A 2 -0.42 8.06 18.57
C ALA A 2 0.42 7.47 17.44
N THR A 3 0.04 6.28 16.97
CA THR A 3 0.64 5.68 15.78
C THR A 3 0.33 6.58 14.60
N HIS A 4 1.30 7.37 14.16
CA HIS A 4 1.14 8.30 13.05
C HIS A 4 0.52 7.55 11.85
N PRO A 5 -0.54 8.08 11.20
CA PRO A 5 -1.26 7.37 10.12
C PRO A 5 -0.31 6.87 9.02
N LYS A 6 0.74 7.64 8.75
CA LYS A 6 1.83 7.32 7.83
C LYS A 6 2.54 6.00 8.16
N PHE A 7 2.94 5.79 9.43
CA PHE A 7 3.63 4.56 9.84
C PHE A 7 2.68 3.37 9.89
N LYS A 8 1.42 3.60 10.28
CA LYS A 8 0.38 2.57 10.29
C LYS A 8 0.11 2.04 8.88
N ALA A 9 -0.09 2.94 7.92
CA ALA A 9 -0.26 2.59 6.51
C ALA A 9 0.98 1.89 5.94
N ALA A 10 2.19 2.43 6.19
CA ALA A 10 3.43 1.83 5.69
C ALA A 10 3.66 0.40 6.21
N LEU A 11 3.43 0.18 7.51
CA LEU A 11 3.56 -1.14 8.13
C LEU A 11 2.52 -2.11 7.58
N ALA A 12 1.28 -1.66 7.43
CA ALA A 12 0.21 -2.50 6.95
C ALA A 12 0.39 -2.88 5.47
N VAL A 13 0.95 -1.99 4.63
CA VAL A 13 1.31 -2.34 3.25
C VAL A 13 2.51 -3.31 3.22
N ALA A 14 3.54 -3.05 4.02
CA ALA A 14 4.70 -3.94 4.10
C ALA A 14 4.31 -5.35 4.55
N TYR A 15 3.44 -5.46 5.55
CA TYR A 15 2.98 -6.72 6.12
C TYR A 15 1.89 -7.40 5.28
N GLY A 16 0.85 -6.65 4.88
CA GLY A 16 -0.31 -7.18 4.17
C GLY A 16 -0.01 -7.55 2.72
N ALA A 17 0.84 -6.77 2.05
CA ALA A 17 1.19 -6.99 0.65
C ALA A 17 2.60 -7.59 0.46
N GLY A 18 3.36 -7.82 1.55
CA GLY A 18 4.72 -8.40 1.49
C GLY A 18 5.71 -7.53 0.71
N LEU A 19 5.47 -6.22 0.66
CA LEU A 19 6.26 -5.30 -0.16
C LEU A 19 7.55 -4.92 0.52
N ARG A 20 8.61 -4.77 -0.28
CA ARG A 20 9.86 -4.14 0.18
C ARG A 20 9.59 -2.69 0.54
N VAL A 21 10.28 -2.18 1.56
CA VAL A 21 10.16 -0.77 2.02
C VAL A 21 10.30 0.22 0.87
N SER A 22 11.20 -0.01 -0.08
CA SER A 22 11.39 0.84 -1.26
C SER A 22 10.16 0.96 -2.16
N LYS A 23 9.30 -0.07 -2.20
CA LYS A 23 8.02 -0.03 -2.93
C LYS A 23 6.92 0.60 -2.11
N VAL A 24 6.88 0.37 -0.81
CA VAL A 24 5.93 1.03 0.09
C VAL A 24 6.06 2.55 0.01
N VAL A 25 7.29 3.07 -0.01
CA VAL A 25 7.53 4.53 -0.09
C VAL A 25 7.30 5.12 -1.49
N SER A 26 7.30 4.28 -2.53
CA SER A 26 7.10 4.70 -3.93
C SER A 26 5.70 4.34 -4.46
N LEU A 27 4.81 3.87 -3.59
CA LEU A 27 3.48 3.42 -3.95
C LEU A 27 2.65 4.59 -4.47
N LYS A 28 2.00 4.43 -5.62
CA LYS A 28 1.09 5.43 -6.16
C LYS A 28 -0.36 5.03 -5.90
N VAL A 29 -1.24 6.03 -5.85
CA VAL A 29 -2.69 5.79 -5.77
C VAL A 29 -3.18 5.00 -7.00
N SER A 30 -2.57 5.20 -8.17
CA SER A 30 -2.83 4.44 -9.40
C SER A 30 -2.57 2.94 -9.27
N ASP A 31 -1.72 2.55 -8.33
CA ASP A 31 -1.36 1.15 -8.12
C ASP A 31 -2.38 0.44 -7.22
N ILE A 32 -3.27 1.17 -6.55
CA ILE A 32 -4.28 0.62 -5.64
C ILE A 32 -5.59 0.46 -6.39
N ASP A 33 -5.98 -0.79 -6.63
CA ASP A 33 -7.30 -1.13 -7.13
C ASP A 33 -8.22 -1.41 -5.93
N SER A 34 -9.05 -0.42 -5.58
CA SER A 34 -10.01 -0.55 -4.49
C SER A 34 -11.24 -1.40 -4.82
N GLU A 35 -11.55 -1.62 -6.10
CA GLU A 35 -12.67 -2.47 -6.51
C GLU A 35 -12.31 -3.95 -6.36
N ARG A 36 -11.09 -4.29 -6.77
CA ARG A 36 -10.59 -5.66 -6.70
C ARG A 36 -9.83 -5.96 -5.42
N LEU A 37 -9.58 -4.94 -4.59
CA LEU A 37 -8.78 -5.03 -3.36
C LEU A 37 -7.39 -5.64 -3.66
N ILE A 38 -6.70 -5.06 -4.63
CA ILE A 38 -5.34 -5.47 -5.02
C ILE A 38 -4.45 -4.26 -5.20
N VAL A 39 -3.18 -4.43 -4.84
CA VAL A 39 -2.12 -3.47 -5.13
C VAL A 39 -1.26 -4.02 -6.25
N SER A 40 -1.16 -3.27 -7.33
CA SER A 40 -0.19 -3.49 -8.40
C SER A 40 1.21 -3.18 -7.89
N VAL A 41 2.14 -4.11 -8.08
CA VAL A 41 3.53 -3.95 -7.72
C VAL A 41 4.36 -4.24 -8.95
N GLU A 42 4.79 -3.19 -9.63
CA GLU A 42 5.77 -3.32 -10.71
C GLU A 42 7.11 -3.79 -10.13
N GLN A 43 7.45 -5.08 -10.22
CA GLN A 43 8.78 -5.53 -9.80
C GLN A 43 9.83 -5.15 -10.84
N GLY A 44 10.85 -4.41 -10.40
CA GLY A 44 12.00 -4.05 -11.21
C GLY A 44 12.79 -5.27 -11.71
N LYS A 45 13.36 -5.10 -12.91
CA LYS A 45 14.19 -6.04 -13.68
C LYS A 45 13.58 -7.44 -13.81
N GLY A 46 12.49 -7.53 -14.58
CA GLY A 46 11.82 -8.79 -14.90
C GLY A 46 10.42 -8.65 -15.48
N SER A 47 9.83 -7.45 -15.48
CA SER A 47 8.56 -7.11 -16.16
C SER A 47 7.41 -8.08 -15.86
N ARG A 48 7.28 -8.51 -14.60
CA ARG A 48 6.08 -9.22 -14.14
C ARG A 48 5.42 -8.37 -13.07
N ASP A 49 4.31 -7.76 -13.45
CA ASP A 49 3.41 -7.09 -12.53
C ASP A 49 2.92 -8.14 -11.54
N ARG A 50 3.26 -7.93 -10.26
CA ARG A 50 2.76 -8.77 -9.19
C ARG A 50 1.63 -8.04 -8.52
N TYR A 51 0.49 -8.70 -8.40
CA TYR A 51 -0.61 -8.22 -7.60
C TYR A 51 -0.45 -8.71 -6.17
N ALA A 52 -0.53 -7.80 -5.21
CA ALA A 52 -0.56 -8.13 -3.80
C ALA A 52 -1.97 -7.89 -3.26
N LEU A 53 -2.52 -8.87 -2.54
CA LEU A 53 -3.85 -8.76 -1.96
C LEU A 53 -3.89 -7.61 -0.95
N LEU A 54 -4.85 -6.71 -1.14
CA LEU A 54 -5.12 -5.61 -0.24
C LEU A 54 -6.24 -6.08 0.71
N SER A 55 -5.99 -6.05 2.02
CA SER A 55 -7.10 -6.21 2.97
C SER A 55 -7.98 -4.94 2.95
N PRO A 56 -9.31 -5.03 3.07
CA PRO A 56 -10.16 -3.85 3.18
C PRO A 56 -9.77 -2.95 4.36
N VAL A 57 -9.24 -3.52 5.44
CA VAL A 57 -8.69 -2.77 6.59
C VAL A 57 -7.45 -1.95 6.18
N LEU A 58 -6.62 -2.48 5.29
CA LEU A 58 -5.45 -1.78 4.76
C LEU A 58 -5.87 -0.59 3.89
N LEU A 59 -6.92 -0.77 3.09
CA LEU A 59 -7.49 0.30 2.27
C LEU A 59 -7.98 1.48 3.12
N GLU A 60 -8.68 1.20 4.21
CA GLU A 60 -9.12 2.23 5.14
C GLU A 60 -7.94 2.99 5.76
N GLN A 61 -6.90 2.28 6.19
CA GLN A 61 -5.70 2.92 6.76
C GLN A 61 -4.96 3.80 5.74
N LEU A 62 -4.91 3.39 4.47
CA LEU A 62 -4.36 4.20 3.38
C LEU A 62 -5.21 5.44 3.12
N ARG A 63 -6.54 5.32 3.16
CA ARG A 63 -7.47 6.45 3.01
C ARG A 63 -7.37 7.43 4.17
N ASP A 64 -7.22 6.94 5.40
CA ASP A 64 -7.02 7.77 6.60
C ASP A 64 -5.70 8.54 6.51
N TRP A 65 -4.62 7.88 6.08
CA TRP A 65 -3.35 8.56 5.83
C TRP A 65 -3.47 9.62 4.72
N TRP A 66 -4.17 9.30 3.62
CA TRP A 66 -4.39 10.24 2.52
C TRP A 66 -5.14 11.49 2.98
N ARG A 67 -6.23 11.33 3.75
CA ARG A 67 -7.00 12.44 4.34
C ARG A 67 -6.20 13.23 5.37
N PHE A 68 -5.25 12.61 6.06
CA PHE A 68 -4.39 13.31 7.01
C PHE A 68 -3.28 14.12 6.31
N ALA A 69 -2.83 13.66 5.15
CA ALA A 69 -1.75 14.30 4.38
C ALA A 69 -2.24 15.44 3.45
N ASN A 70 -3.55 15.56 3.23
CA ASN A 70 -4.18 16.53 2.35
C ASN A 70 -5.22 17.38 3.10
#